data_AF-A0A4V2QAU3-F1
#
_entry.id   AF-A0A4V2QAU3-F1
#
_cell.length_a   1.000
_cell.length_b   1.000
_cell.length_c   1.000
_cell.angle_alpha   90.00
_cell.angle_beta   90.00
_cell.angle_gamma   90.00
#
_symmetry.space_group_name_H-M   'P 1'
#
loop_
_entity.id
_entity.type
_entity.pdbx_description
1 polymer ?
#
loop_
_entity_poly.entity_id
_entity_poly.type
_entity_poly.pdbx_seq_one_letter_code
_entity_poly.pdbx_strand_id
1 'polypeptide(L)' 'MPEILLENVKEIIEVPENQANAYQALGWLEIDNYRNGGKVFLVLAWTEDSDPRKP' A
#
# COMPACT_ATOMS: atom_id res chain seq x y z
N MET A 1 7.93 6.96 -7.07
CA MET A 1 6.68 6.80 -6.30
C MET A 1 5.62 7.67 -6.96
N PRO A 2 4.39 7.18 -7.14
CA PRO A 2 3.29 8.01 -7.68
C PRO A 2 3.01 9.19 -6.74
N GLU A 3 2.74 10.36 -7.31
CA GLU A 3 2.21 11.50 -6.54
C GLU A 3 0.74 11.20 -6.23
N ILE A 4 0.48 10.68 -5.03
CA ILE A 4 -0.88 10.46 -4.53
C ILE A 4 -1.29 11.67 -3.69
N LEU A 5 -2.39 12.32 -4.07
CA LEU A 5 -3.00 13.36 -3.25
C LEU A 5 -3.65 12.69 -2.03
N LEU A 6 -3.28 13.15 -0.82
CA LEU A 6 -3.76 12.57 0.45
C LEU A 6 -5.29 12.55 0.55
N GLU A 7 -5.98 13.51 -0.06
CA GLU A 7 -7.44 13.59 -0.11
C GLU A 7 -8.10 12.43 -0.88
N ASN A 8 -7.35 11.73 -1.73
CA ASN A 8 -7.83 10.57 -2.49
C ASN A 8 -7.58 9.25 -1.76
N VAL A 9 -6.80 9.25 -0.67
CA VAL A 9 -6.51 8.04 0.09
C VAL A 9 -7.73 7.66 0.92
N LYS A 10 -8.29 6.48 0.66
CA LYS A 10 -9.43 5.93 1.39
C LYS A 10 -8.99 5.03 2.54
N GLU A 11 -7.93 4.25 2.31
CA GLU A 11 -7.36 3.36 3.32
C GLU A 11 -5.84 3.26 3.14
N ILE A 12 -5.13 3.04 4.25
CA ILE A 12 -3.70 2.78 4.30
C ILE A 12 -3.47 1.47 5.05
N ILE A 13 -2.60 0.64 4.51
CA ILE A 13 -2.12 -0.58 5.17
C ILE A 13 -0.61 -0.63 5.18
N GLU A 14 -0.08 -1.37 6.14
CA GLU A 14 1.33 -1.73 6.20
C GLU A 14 1.46 -3.24 6.04
N VAL A 15 2.31 -3.66 5.12
CA VAL A 15 2.57 -5.07 4.87
C VAL A 15 4.06 -5.34 4.69
N PRO A 16 4.55 -6.52 5.11
CA PRO A 16 5.90 -6.96 4.76
C PRO A 16 6.09 -6.98 3.23
N GLU A 17 7.30 -6.67 2.76
CA GLU A 17 7.64 -6.62 1.32
C GLU A 17 7.22 -7.89 0.56
N ASN A 18 7.34 -9.07 1.17
CA ASN A 18 6.96 -10.33 0.54
C ASN A 18 5.43 -10.54 0.38
N GLN A 19 4.60 -9.67 0.97
CA GLN A 19 3.14 -9.67 0.81
C GLN A 19 2.63 -8.52 -0.06
N ALA A 20 3.44 -7.47 -0.26
CA ALA A 20 3.04 -6.26 -0.97
C ALA A 20 2.58 -6.51 -2.40
N ASN A 21 3.25 -7.44 -3.12
CA ASN A 21 2.91 -7.77 -4.50
C ASN A 21 1.45 -8.24 -4.67
N ALA A 22 0.90 -8.96 -3.68
CA ALA A 22 -0.49 -9.44 -3.73
C ALA A 22 -1.49 -8.28 -3.65
N TYR A 23 -1.21 -7.28 -2.82
CA TYR A 23 -2.03 -6.06 -2.71
C TYR A 23 -1.85 -5.17 -3.95
N GLN A 24 -0.63 -5.00 -4.45
CA GLN A 24 -0.38 -4.21 -5.66
C GLN A 24 -1.10 -4.79 -6.89
N ALA A 25 -1.16 -6.12 -7.02
CA ALA A 25 -1.93 -6.78 -8.08
C ALA A 25 -3.45 -6.52 -8.00
N LEU A 26 -3.95 -6.16 -6.81
CA LEU A 26 -5.35 -5.80 -6.57
C LEU A 26 -5.64 -4.31 -6.77
N GLY A 27 -4.62 -3.47 -7.01
CA GLY A 27 -4.74 -2.04 -7.25
C GLY A 27 -4.18 -1.14 -6.14
N TRP A 28 -3.60 -1.70 -5.08
CA TRP A 28 -2.98 -0.88 -4.03
C TRP A 28 -1.70 -0.21 -4.52
N LEU A 29 -1.49 1.04 -4.10
CA LEU A 29 -0.36 1.85 -4.53
C LEU A 29 0.64 2.04 -3.40
N GLU A 30 1.93 1.82 -3.67
CA GLU A 30 2.99 2.09 -2.69
C GLU A 30 3.20 3.60 -2.51
N ILE A 31 3.10 4.05 -1.25
CA ILE A 31 3.26 5.45 -0.86
C ILE A 31 4.43 5.70 0.09
N ASP A 32 4.95 4.66 0.73
CA ASP A 32 6.16 4.73 1.54
C ASP A 32 6.73 3.32 1.77
N ASN A 33 7.97 3.23 2.23
CA ASN A 33 8.54 1.99 2.75
C ASN A 33 9.53 2.28 3.87
N TYR A 34 9.68 1.33 4.79
CA TYR A 34 10.60 1.46 5.90
C TYR A 34 11.20 0.12 6.33
N ARG A 35 12.28 0.19 7.10
CA ARG A 35 12.97 -0.99 7.63
C ARG A 35 12.77 -1.07 9.14
N ASN A 36 12.37 -2.25 9.62
CA ASN A 36 12.25 -2.55 11.05
C ASN A 36 12.83 -3.94 11.33
N GLY A 37 13.84 -4.02 12.20
CA GLY A 37 14.47 -5.28 12.59
C GLY A 37 15.02 -6.09 11.42
N GLY A 38 15.57 -5.43 10.39
CA GLY A 38 16.10 -6.07 9.17
C GLY A 38 15.05 -6.51 8.15
N LYS A 39 13.75 -6.34 8.45
CA LYS A 39 12.65 -6.58 7.51
C LYS A 39 12.22 -5.28 6.85
N VAL A 40 11.80 -5.36 5.59
CA VAL A 40 11.24 -4.23 4.84
C VAL A 40 9.72 -4.31 4.92
N PHE A 41 9.08 -3.19 5.22
CA PHE A 41 7.64 -3.00 5.22
C PHE A 41 7.29 -1.93 4.18
N LEU A 42 6.22 -2.17 3.44
CA LEU A 42 5.66 -1.24 2.47
C LEU A 42 4.36 -0.68 3.03
N VAL A 43 4.19 0.63 2.87
CA VAL A 43 2.95 1.35 3.16
C VAL A 43 2.21 1.49 1.85
N LEU A 44 1.03 0.88 1.78
CA LEU A 44 0.19 0.86 0.59
C LEU A 44 -1.10 1.64 0.83
N ALA A 45 -1.54 2.38 -0.17
CA ALA A 45 -2.77 3.15 -0.15
C ALA A 45 -3.79 2.60 -1.14
N TRP A 46 -5.05 2.57 -0.72
CA TRP A 46 -6.20 2.39 -1.60
C TRP A 46 -6.78 3.75 -1.95
N THR A 47 -6.91 4.03 -3.24
CA THR A 47 -7.37 5.33 -3.76
C THR A 47 -8.61 5.23 -4.63
N GLU A 48 -9.11 4.01 -4.88
CA GLU A 48 -10.35 3.84 -5.65
C GLU A 48 -11.56 4.15 -4.77
N ASP A 49 -12.64 4.65 -5.37
CA ASP A 49 -13.90 4.89 -4.66
C ASP A 49 -14.67 3.59 -4.32
N SER A 50 -14.15 2.43 -4.72
CA SER A 50 -14.69 1.11 -4.37
C SER A 50 -14.12 0.59 -3.05
N ASP A 51 -14.73 -0.45 -2.48
CA ASP A 51 -14.20 -1.09 -1.28
C ASP A 51 -12.81 -1.70 -1.54
N PRO A 52 -11.84 -1.52 -0.62
CA PRO A 52 -10.49 -2.04 -0.80
C PRO A 52 -10.46 -3.56 -0.92
N ARG A 53 -9.86 -4.06 -2.00
CA ARG A 53 -9.68 -5.49 -2.24
C ARG A 53 -8.51 -6.01 -1.44
N LYS A 54 -8.67 -7.11 -0.70
CA LYS A 54 -7.59 -7.71 0.12
C LYS A 54 -7.36 -9.16 -0.34
N PRO A 55 -6.11 -9.64 -0.41
CA PRO A 55 -5.77 -11.01 -0.78
C PRO A 55 -6.12 -12.03 0.31
#